data_AF-A0A913ZKG0-F1
#
_entry.id   AF-A0A913ZKG0-F1
#
_cell.length_a   1.000
_cell.length_b   1.000
_cell.length_c   1.000
_cell.angle_alpha   90.00
_cell.angle_beta   90.00
_cell.angle_gamma   90.00
#
_symmetry.space_group_name_H-M   'P 1'
#
loop_
_entity.id
_entity.type
_entity.pdbx_description
1 polymer ?
#
loop_
_entity_poly.entity_id
_entity_poly.type
_entity_poly.pdbx_seq_one_letter_code
_entity_poly.pdbx_strand_id
1 'polypeptide(L)'
;MVELKVYVDGVHRVVCGVSEATRCQDVVLALAQATGQVGRFNLVEKCQDSERSLRPNENPLRVMSKWGPNSRNSYFLLRKTGSTPGNSRPPSVTKEISEKLKQTDSPTESIGEFPQQRLASVRRSQTFSGYRGSASQPSYESQKIMATDRARQKELSELVSLQQERLAHQYQDLVDIENIIQTLVGFEPPADTHREDSDSGIEEFELRSKRNKAELRELEFWESELEIERQMHSGLTEKFNRLKDRVRACEEELLLRQRQIADLEREILEQRERLRRSEDEAAQTRLAELQEEISFLEQEYEEYIKSTKETESELARLNQSLEDKRAEEMRLVDDLARENMRGFNETPKSAGEEGSLLTSTGGHSTQSMARPLRQRAESTPTEMYATFPFRRLISARNLTIAEPSGDNPEGVFV
;
A
#
# COMPACT_ATOMS: atom_id res chain seq x y z
N MET A 1 -4.55 27.46 -22.75
CA MET A 1 -4.62 27.26 -21.29
C MET A 1 -4.73 25.77 -21.04
N VAL A 2 -4.03 25.27 -20.04
CA VAL A 2 -4.02 23.85 -19.69
C VAL A 2 -4.24 23.66 -18.19
N GLU A 3 -4.66 22.48 -17.80
CA GLU A 3 -4.80 22.06 -16.42
C GLU A 3 -3.53 21.34 -15.97
N LEU A 4 -2.94 21.79 -14.86
CA LEU A 4 -1.73 21.19 -14.29
C LEU A 4 -2.08 20.36 -13.06
N LYS A 5 -1.77 19.07 -13.10
CA LYS A 5 -1.95 18.15 -11.97
C LYS A 5 -0.74 18.20 -11.04
N VAL A 6 -0.98 18.52 -9.76
CA VAL A 6 0.06 18.66 -8.73
C VAL A 6 -0.36 17.92 -7.47
N TYR A 7 0.53 17.13 -6.88
CA TYR A 7 0.33 16.54 -5.56
C TYR A 7 0.67 17.54 -4.46
N VAL A 8 -0.19 17.66 -3.46
CA VAL A 8 0.04 18.46 -2.25
C VAL A 8 -0.33 17.60 -1.05
N ASP A 9 0.64 17.32 -0.16
CA ASP A 9 0.46 16.48 1.02
C ASP A 9 -0.24 15.14 0.75
N GLY A 10 0.11 14.51 -0.39
CA GLY A 10 -0.47 13.23 -0.82
C GLY A 10 -1.82 13.32 -1.52
N VAL A 11 -2.41 14.51 -1.64
CA VAL A 11 -3.68 14.75 -2.33
C VAL A 11 -3.45 15.39 -3.69
N HIS A 12 -4.14 14.89 -4.71
CA HIS A 12 -4.12 15.50 -6.03
C HIS A 12 -4.89 16.82 -6.06
N ARG A 13 -4.26 17.86 -6.61
CA ARG A 13 -4.90 19.14 -6.92
C ARG A 13 -4.67 19.49 -8.38
N VAL A 14 -5.64 20.21 -8.95
CA VAL A 14 -5.59 20.69 -10.33
C VAL A 14 -5.51 22.20 -10.30
N VAL A 15 -4.50 22.76 -10.95
CA VAL A 15 -4.39 24.20 -11.18
C VAL A 15 -4.91 24.47 -12.59
N CYS A 16 -6.06 25.13 -12.68
CA CYS A 16 -6.64 25.55 -13.94
C CYS A 16 -5.98 26.85 -14.44
N GLY A 17 -5.99 27.06 -15.75
CA GLY A 17 -5.54 28.32 -16.34
C GLY A 17 -4.02 28.46 -16.53
N VAL A 18 -3.24 27.37 -16.49
CA VAL A 18 -1.79 27.44 -16.69
C VAL A 18 -1.48 27.71 -18.16
N SER A 19 -0.50 28.57 -18.41
CA SER A 19 -0.05 28.98 -19.75
C SER A 19 1.48 28.97 -19.85
N GLU A 20 2.03 29.20 -21.04
CA GLU A 20 3.48 29.28 -21.22
C GLU A 20 4.13 30.50 -20.54
N ALA A 21 3.34 31.49 -20.14
CA ALA A 21 3.81 32.63 -19.36
C ALA A 21 3.84 32.34 -17.85
N THR A 22 3.13 31.31 -17.39
CA THR A 22 3.01 30.96 -15.97
C THR A 22 4.32 30.35 -15.46
N ARG A 23 4.83 30.87 -14.35
CA ARG A 23 6.06 30.39 -13.71
C ARG A 23 5.73 29.41 -12.57
N CYS A 24 6.69 28.59 -12.18
CA CYS A 24 6.55 27.68 -11.04
C CYS A 24 6.21 28.46 -9.75
N GLN A 25 6.73 29.68 -9.60
CA GLN A 25 6.38 30.57 -8.49
C GLN A 25 4.88 30.90 -8.43
N ASP A 26 4.25 31.18 -9.57
CA ASP A 26 2.82 31.53 -9.63
C ASP A 26 1.95 30.33 -9.24
N VAL A 27 2.33 29.14 -9.72
CA VAL A 27 1.66 27.87 -9.37
C VAL A 27 1.80 27.57 -7.87
N VAL A 28 3.01 27.73 -7.32
CA VAL A 28 3.27 27.53 -5.89
C VAL A 28 2.45 28.51 -5.05
N LEU A 29 2.40 29.78 -5.45
CA LEU A 29 1.65 30.81 -4.74
C LEU A 29 0.15 30.53 -4.76
N ALA A 30 -0.39 30.17 -5.93
CA ALA A 30 -1.81 29.82 -6.07
C ALA A 30 -2.18 28.59 -5.21
N LEU A 31 -1.34 27.55 -5.21
CA LEU A 31 -1.54 26.37 -4.39
C LEU A 31 -1.44 26.67 -2.89
N ALA A 32 -0.46 27.47 -2.46
CA ALA A 32 -0.29 27.87 -1.07
C ALA A 32 -1.49 28.70 -0.57
N GLN A 33 -1.97 29.64 -1.38
CA GLN A 33 -3.17 30.44 -1.08
C GLN A 33 -4.43 29.57 -0.99
N ALA A 34 -4.64 28.65 -1.94
CA ALA A 34 -5.80 27.77 -1.96
C ALA A 34 -5.79 26.72 -0.82
N THR A 35 -4.61 26.38 -0.31
CA THR A 35 -4.44 25.44 0.81
C THR A 35 -4.37 26.12 2.17
N GLY A 36 -4.30 27.46 2.21
CA GLY A 36 -4.11 28.22 3.45
C GLY A 36 -2.75 27.99 4.10
N GLN A 37 -1.76 27.44 3.38
CA GLN A 37 -0.45 27.14 3.94
C GLN A 37 0.51 28.31 3.75
N VAL A 38 1.17 28.71 4.84
CA VAL A 38 2.22 29.72 4.83
C VAL A 38 3.61 29.09 4.98
N GLY A 39 4.56 29.56 4.18
CA GLY A 39 5.94 29.06 4.20
C GLY A 39 6.64 29.15 2.85
N ARG A 40 7.88 28.65 2.81
CA ARG A 40 8.66 28.54 1.57
C ARG A 40 8.38 27.21 0.90
N PHE A 41 7.85 27.23 -0.31
CA PHE A 41 7.52 26.02 -1.06
C PHE A 41 8.30 25.97 -2.38
N ASN A 42 8.58 24.76 -2.84
CA ASN A 42 9.15 24.51 -4.16
C ASN A 42 8.28 23.50 -4.90
N LEU A 43 8.15 23.69 -6.21
CA LEU A 43 7.56 22.71 -7.09
C LEU A 43 8.63 21.68 -7.48
N VAL A 44 8.32 20.41 -7.33
CA VAL A 44 9.24 19.31 -7.59
C VAL A 44 8.67 18.47 -8.74
N GLU A 45 9.48 18.17 -9.75
CA GLU A 45 9.15 17.14 -10.74
C GLU A 45 9.67 15.79 -10.24
N LYS A 46 8.81 14.79 -10.27
CA LYS A 46 9.13 13.42 -9.91
C LYS A 46 8.95 12.54 -11.13
N CYS A 47 10.06 12.02 -11.63
CA CYS A 47 10.13 11.00 -12.67
C CYS A 47 10.51 9.67 -12.01
N GLN A 48 10.30 8.56 -12.72
CA GLN A 48 10.47 7.20 -12.20
C GLN A 48 11.78 6.98 -11.41
N ASP A 49 12.90 7.50 -11.91
CA ASP A 49 14.23 7.31 -11.31
C ASP A 49 14.87 8.62 -10.79
N SER A 50 14.16 9.75 -10.82
CA SER A 50 14.74 11.06 -10.48
C SER A 50 13.71 12.04 -9.91
N GLU A 51 14.09 12.73 -8.84
CA GLU A 51 13.32 13.82 -8.25
C GLU A 51 14.12 15.13 -8.35
N ARG A 52 13.55 16.14 -9.01
CA ARG A 52 14.22 17.44 -9.23
C ARG A 52 13.36 18.59 -8.74
N SER A 53 13.93 19.46 -7.90
CA SER A 53 13.29 20.72 -7.51
C SER A 53 13.42 21.75 -8.64
N LEU A 54 12.29 22.32 -9.05
CA LEU A 54 12.22 23.36 -10.08
C LEU A 54 12.55 24.72 -9.49
N ARG A 55 13.18 25.58 -10.28
CA ARG A 55 13.45 26.97 -9.86
C ARG A 55 12.17 27.81 -9.94
N PRO A 56 12.01 28.86 -9.10
CA PRO A 56 10.83 29.73 -9.14
C PRO A 56 10.53 30.32 -10.52
N ASN A 57 11.57 30.60 -11.31
CA ASN A 57 11.47 31.22 -12.64
C ASN A 57 11.28 30.20 -13.78
N GLU A 58 11.30 28.90 -13.50
CA GLU A 58 11.06 27.88 -14.52
C GLU A 58 9.57 27.81 -14.88
N ASN A 59 9.25 27.34 -16.07
CA ASN A 59 7.87 27.15 -16.52
C ASN A 59 7.50 25.66 -16.40
N PRO A 60 6.42 25.32 -15.66
CA PRO A 60 6.02 23.93 -15.44
C PRO A 60 5.61 23.21 -16.73
N LEU A 61 5.03 23.90 -17.71
CA LEU A 61 4.67 23.31 -19.00
C LEU A 61 5.91 22.98 -19.83
N ARG A 62 6.91 23.86 -19.82
CA ARG A 62 8.19 23.61 -20.52
C ARG A 62 8.95 22.44 -19.89
N VAL A 63 8.79 22.23 -18.59
CA VAL A 63 9.31 21.06 -17.88
C VAL A 63 8.55 19.81 -18.28
N MET A 64 7.21 19.87 -18.28
CA MET A 64 6.35 18.77 -18.69
C MET A 64 6.59 18.33 -20.15
N SER A 65 6.87 19.26 -21.07
CA SER A 65 7.22 18.94 -22.46
C SER A 65 8.54 18.18 -22.61
N LYS A 66 9.43 18.21 -21.61
CA LYS A 66 10.67 17.43 -21.62
C LYS A 66 10.45 15.98 -21.17
N TRP A 67 9.30 15.67 -20.58
CA TRP A 67 8.95 14.31 -20.23
C TRP A 67 8.69 13.54 -21.52
N GLY A 68 9.62 12.67 -21.90
CA GLY A 68 9.54 11.89 -23.13
C GLY A 68 8.38 10.86 -23.15
N PRO A 69 8.35 9.94 -24.12
CA PRO A 69 7.25 8.96 -24.29
C PRO A 69 7.04 7.99 -23.09
N ASN A 70 7.99 7.93 -22.15
CA ASN A 70 7.88 7.15 -20.91
C ASN A 70 7.35 7.96 -19.70
N SER A 71 6.67 9.08 -19.95
CA SER A 71 6.17 10.02 -18.92
C SER A 71 4.96 9.55 -18.11
N ARG A 72 4.50 8.30 -18.31
CA ARG A 72 3.26 7.76 -17.71
C ARG A 72 3.22 7.87 -16.17
N ASN A 73 4.39 7.90 -15.52
CA ASN A 73 4.52 8.04 -14.07
C ASN A 73 5.22 9.34 -13.63
N SER A 74 5.27 10.37 -14.49
CA SER A 74 5.86 11.67 -14.13
C SER A 74 4.80 12.62 -13.58
N TYR A 75 5.08 13.27 -12.45
CA TYR A 75 4.13 14.19 -11.80
C TYR A 75 4.84 15.32 -11.07
N PHE A 76 4.08 16.39 -10.80
CA PHE A 76 4.53 17.49 -9.97
C PHE A 76 4.10 17.29 -8.51
N LEU A 77 4.96 17.70 -7.58
CA LEU A 77 4.74 17.66 -6.13
C LEU A 77 5.08 19.03 -5.53
N LEU A 78 4.21 19.54 -4.66
CA LEU A 78 4.51 20.72 -3.86
C LEU A 78 5.23 20.31 -2.57
N ARG A 79 6.45 20.81 -2.35
CA ARG A 79 7.26 20.48 -1.17
C ARG A 79 7.57 21.72 -0.35
N LYS A 80 7.33 21.65 0.97
CA LYS A 80 7.71 22.69 1.93
C LYS A 80 9.22 22.63 2.21
N THR A 81 9.90 23.75 2.02
CA THR A 81 11.35 23.89 2.24
C THR A 81 11.61 23.88 3.74
N GLY A 82 12.17 22.77 4.25
CA GLY A 82 12.35 22.50 5.69
C GLY A 82 11.90 21.10 6.12
N SER A 83 11.18 20.36 5.27
CA SER A 83 10.89 18.95 5.45
C SER A 83 11.83 18.13 4.56
N THR A 84 12.97 17.67 5.09
CA THR A 84 13.86 16.73 4.39
C THR A 84 13.39 15.30 4.64
N PRO A 85 13.07 14.50 3.60
CA PRO A 85 12.90 13.07 3.76
C PRO A 85 14.26 12.37 3.60
N GLY A 86 14.75 11.74 4.67
CA GLY A 86 15.87 10.79 4.61
C GLY A 86 17.22 11.30 5.11
N ASN A 87 17.47 11.12 6.40
CA ASN A 87 18.81 10.76 6.88
C ASN A 87 18.65 9.88 8.14
N SER A 88 19.01 8.60 8.02
CA SER A 88 19.04 7.63 9.09
C SER A 88 20.46 7.54 9.68
N ARG A 89 20.68 8.11 10.88
CA ARG A 89 21.60 7.60 11.92
C ARG A 89 21.50 8.44 13.21
N PRO A 90 21.92 7.90 14.37
CA PRO A 90 21.06 7.57 15.50
C PRO A 90 21.12 8.62 16.64
N PRO A 91 20.17 8.60 17.60
CA PRO A 91 20.28 9.40 18.81
C PRO A 91 21.17 8.66 19.82
N SER A 92 22.34 9.20 20.09
CA SER A 92 23.23 8.86 21.22
C SER A 92 24.09 10.11 21.39
N VAL A 93 24.15 10.86 22.49
CA VAL A 93 24.18 10.48 23.91
C VAL A 93 23.67 11.68 24.73
N THR A 94 22.69 11.46 25.60
CA THR A 94 22.41 12.32 26.76
C THR A 94 22.47 11.46 28.02
N LYS A 95 23.56 11.57 28.76
CA LYS A 95 23.85 11.08 30.12
C LYS A 95 25.14 11.83 30.51
N GLU A 96 25.33 12.54 31.62
CA GLU A 96 24.86 12.49 33.02
C GLU A 96 24.84 13.94 33.57
N ILE A 97 23.92 14.29 34.47
CA ILE A 97 24.09 14.54 35.93
C ILE A 97 22.68 15.05 36.32
N SER A 98 21.87 14.56 37.25
CA SER A 98 22.06 13.92 38.56
C SER A 98 20.87 13.02 38.87
N GLU A 99 21.12 11.80 39.33
CA GLU A 99 20.21 11.06 40.20
C GLU A 99 20.78 11.07 41.62
N LYS A 100 19.99 11.52 42.60
CA LYS A 100 19.96 10.86 43.91
C LYS A 100 18.56 10.91 44.51
N LEU A 101 18.09 9.71 44.82
CA LEU A 101 16.88 9.23 45.49
C LEU A 101 16.33 10.18 46.58
N LYS A 102 15.02 10.44 46.68
CA LYS A 102 13.89 9.58 47.12
C LYS A 102 13.89 9.18 48.61
N GLN A 103 12.71 9.39 49.21
CA GLN A 103 12.14 8.88 50.47
C GLN A 103 12.62 9.63 51.74
N THR A 104 11.76 10.07 52.67
CA THR A 104 10.54 9.43 53.19
C THR A 104 9.51 10.43 53.75
N ASP A 105 8.26 9.99 53.64
CA ASP A 105 7.00 10.24 54.37
C ASP A 105 6.94 11.05 55.67
N SER A 106 5.74 11.63 55.84
CA SER A 106 5.14 12.30 57.00
C SER A 106 5.03 11.42 58.25
N PRO A 107 4.72 12.04 59.41
CA PRO A 107 3.44 11.67 60.03
C PRO A 107 2.71 12.80 60.79
N THR A 108 1.42 12.53 61.03
CA THR A 108 0.42 13.33 61.77
C THR A 108 0.18 12.73 63.16
N GLU A 109 0.05 13.61 64.17
CA GLU A 109 -0.68 13.55 65.47
C GLU A 109 -0.75 12.28 66.37
N SER A 110 -0.42 12.44 67.66
CA SER A 110 -1.37 12.51 68.82
C SER A 110 -0.90 11.81 70.14
N ILE A 111 -1.18 12.50 71.26
CA ILE A 111 -1.45 12.03 72.65
C ILE A 111 -0.29 11.51 73.53
N GLY A 112 -0.12 12.15 74.72
CA GLY A 112 0.19 11.42 75.97
C GLY A 112 1.17 12.05 77.00
N GLU A 113 0.59 12.63 78.05
CA GLU A 113 1.02 12.60 79.48
C GLU A 113 2.11 13.53 80.09
N PHE A 114 1.69 14.15 81.20
CA PHE A 114 2.42 14.94 82.22
C PHE A 114 3.28 14.05 83.17
N PRO A 115 4.18 14.62 84.02
CA PRO A 115 3.81 15.08 85.37
C PRO A 115 4.56 16.32 85.94
N GLN A 116 3.80 17.16 86.68
CA GLN A 116 4.03 17.77 88.03
C GLN A 116 5.40 18.41 88.37
N GLN A 117 5.53 19.59 88.99
CA GLN A 117 5.16 20.01 90.37
C GLN A 117 5.90 21.38 90.58
N ARG A 118 5.45 22.43 91.29
CA ARG A 118 5.06 22.56 92.71
C ARG A 118 4.36 23.91 92.95
N LEU A 119 3.23 23.87 93.67
CA LEU A 119 2.73 24.99 94.47
C LEU A 119 2.60 24.47 95.91
N ALA A 120 3.21 25.18 96.86
CA ALA A 120 3.07 24.90 98.29
C ALA A 120 2.11 25.93 98.89
N SER A 121 1.04 25.42 99.51
CA SER A 121 0.13 26.19 100.36
C SER A 121 0.47 25.90 101.82
N VAL A 122 0.49 26.93 102.68
CA VAL A 122 0.44 26.73 104.14
C VAL A 122 -0.50 27.77 104.77
N ARG A 123 -1.69 27.24 105.11
CA ARG A 123 -2.60 27.47 106.24
C ARG A 123 -2.59 28.82 107.00
N ARG A 124 -3.82 29.33 107.09
CA ARG A 124 -4.35 30.18 108.17
C ARG A 124 -4.31 29.46 109.53
N SER A 125 -4.11 30.24 110.60
CA SER A 125 -4.64 29.96 111.94
C SER A 125 -5.20 31.24 112.57
N GLN A 126 -6.33 31.05 113.25
CA GLN A 126 -7.19 32.03 113.92
C GLN A 126 -6.64 32.47 115.30
N THR A 127 -7.46 33.28 115.99
CA THR A 127 -7.49 33.68 117.42
C THR A 127 -6.93 35.10 117.66
N PHE A 128 -7.49 36.01 118.46
CA PHE A 128 -8.66 36.04 119.35
C PHE A 128 -8.95 37.52 119.75
N SER A 129 -10.20 37.79 120.15
CA SER A 129 -10.78 39.08 120.59
C SER A 129 -10.21 39.60 121.92
N GLY A 130 -10.34 40.90 122.24
CA GLY A 130 -10.31 41.33 123.66
C GLY A 130 -10.06 42.80 124.02
N TYR A 131 -11.16 43.56 124.10
CA TYR A 131 -11.55 44.48 125.20
C TYR A 131 -10.80 45.77 125.63
N ARG A 132 -11.67 46.73 126.00
CA ARG A 132 -11.49 48.03 126.67
C ARG A 132 -10.99 47.93 128.12
N GLY A 133 -10.48 49.04 128.67
CA GLY A 133 -10.54 49.29 130.12
C GLY A 133 -9.73 50.47 130.61
N SER A 134 -10.40 51.42 131.27
CA SER A 134 -9.87 52.64 131.88
C SER A 134 -9.50 52.44 133.36
N ALA A 135 -8.61 53.31 133.85
CA ALA A 135 -8.44 53.82 135.22
C ALA A 135 -7.96 52.88 136.36
N SER A 136 -6.82 53.22 136.97
CA SER A 136 -6.72 53.66 138.39
C SER A 136 -5.26 53.83 138.85
N GLN A 137 -5.00 54.95 139.55
CA GLN A 137 -3.86 55.20 140.45
C GLN A 137 -4.11 54.50 141.81
N PRO A 138 -3.20 54.54 142.84
CA PRO A 138 -1.83 55.08 142.91
C PRO A 138 -0.79 54.17 143.66
N SER A 139 0.47 54.65 143.61
CA SER A 139 1.45 54.68 144.73
C SER A 139 2.56 53.61 144.81
N TYR A 140 3.77 54.16 144.96
CA TYR A 140 5.06 53.64 145.46
C TYR A 140 5.73 52.47 144.72
N GLU A 141 6.70 52.79 143.84
CA GLU A 141 8.12 52.36 143.95
C GLU A 141 8.96 52.83 142.75
N SER A 142 9.53 54.04 142.89
CA SER A 142 10.25 54.78 141.84
C SER A 142 11.67 54.29 141.50
N GLN A 143 12.01 53.03 141.75
CA GLN A 143 13.34 52.49 141.38
C GLN A 143 13.31 51.33 140.39
N LYS A 144 12.13 50.76 140.09
CA LYS A 144 11.96 49.74 139.04
C LYS A 144 11.57 50.33 137.67
N ILE A 145 10.99 51.54 137.66
CA ILE A 145 10.39 52.20 136.48
C ILE A 145 11.46 52.70 135.48
N MET A 146 12.61 53.19 135.95
CA MET A 146 13.69 53.67 135.07
C MET A 146 14.35 52.56 134.26
N ALA A 147 14.46 51.35 134.82
CA ALA A 147 15.01 50.19 134.11
C ALA A 147 14.02 49.65 133.07
N THR A 148 12.73 49.62 133.39
CA THR A 148 11.68 49.23 132.44
C THR A 148 11.48 50.26 131.34
N ASP A 149 11.62 51.55 131.62
CA ASP A 149 11.51 52.59 130.59
C ASP A 149 12.73 52.60 129.68
N ARG A 150 13.93 52.33 130.20
CA ARG A 150 15.14 52.17 129.38
C ARG A 150 15.10 50.90 128.51
N ALA A 151 14.47 49.83 129.00
CA ALA A 151 14.20 48.61 128.23
C ALA A 151 13.14 48.86 127.14
N ARG A 152 12.01 49.51 127.49
CA ARG A 152 10.97 49.92 126.53
C ARG A 152 11.50 50.88 125.47
N GLN A 153 12.38 51.80 125.83
CA GLN A 153 12.97 52.75 124.89
C GLN A 153 13.96 52.05 123.94
N LYS A 154 14.66 51.00 124.40
CA LYS A 154 15.45 50.12 123.54
C LYS A 154 14.58 49.29 122.60
N GLU A 155 13.52 48.66 123.12
CA GLU A 155 12.54 47.92 122.31
C GLU A 155 11.88 48.83 121.26
N LEU A 156 11.54 50.08 121.62
CA LEU A 156 10.97 51.05 120.68
C LEU A 156 12.00 51.45 119.61
N SER A 157 13.26 51.65 119.98
CA SER A 157 14.33 51.97 119.02
C SER A 157 14.63 50.80 118.08
N GLU A 158 14.53 49.56 118.58
CA GLU A 158 14.67 48.34 117.79
C GLU A 158 13.46 48.13 116.88
N LEU A 159 12.25 48.48 117.34
CA LEU A 159 11.06 48.49 116.51
C LEU A 159 11.12 49.56 115.42
N VAL A 160 11.66 50.74 115.73
CA VAL A 160 11.87 51.82 114.76
C VAL A 160 12.95 51.44 113.76
N SER A 161 14.05 50.79 114.18
CA SER A 161 15.06 50.30 113.23
C SER A 161 14.49 49.19 112.34
N LEU A 162 13.69 48.29 112.89
CA LEU A 162 12.99 47.26 112.12
C LEU A 162 11.97 47.86 111.14
N GLN A 163 11.27 48.93 111.54
CA GLN A 163 10.37 49.67 110.65
C GLN A 163 11.13 50.42 109.54
N GLN A 164 12.28 51.02 109.86
CA GLN A 164 13.14 51.67 108.87
C GLN A 164 13.74 50.67 107.88
N GLU A 165 14.16 49.49 108.35
CA GLU A 165 14.65 48.40 107.51
C GLU A 165 13.55 47.84 106.61
N ARG A 166 12.33 47.65 107.14
CA ARG A 166 11.17 47.21 106.36
C ARG A 166 10.79 48.22 105.28
N LEU A 167 10.83 49.51 105.60
CA LEU A 167 10.61 50.57 104.61
C LEU A 167 11.70 50.56 103.55
N ALA A 168 12.97 50.41 103.93
CA ALA A 168 14.08 50.33 102.98
C ALA A 168 13.93 49.15 101.99
N HIS A 169 13.53 47.97 102.48
CA HIS A 169 13.24 46.83 101.61
C HIS A 169 12.08 47.12 100.65
N GLN A 170 11.00 47.72 101.14
CA GLN A 170 9.86 48.08 100.29
C GLN A 170 10.22 49.13 99.24
N TYR A 171 11.09 50.10 99.57
CA TYR A 171 11.61 51.04 98.58
C TYR A 171 12.48 50.34 97.53
N GLN A 172 13.31 49.39 97.93
CA GLN A 172 14.12 48.61 96.99
C GLN A 172 13.26 47.77 96.06
N ASP A 173 12.24 47.08 96.59
CA ASP A 173 11.29 46.29 95.79
C ASP A 173 10.57 47.16 94.75
N LEU A 174 10.17 48.38 95.14
CA LEU A 174 9.52 49.31 94.22
C LEU A 174 10.47 49.76 93.09
N VAL A 175 11.74 50.03 93.42
CA VAL A 175 12.76 50.38 92.41
C VAL A 175 13.02 49.21 91.46
N ASP A 176 13.07 47.99 91.98
CA ASP A 176 13.27 46.79 91.15
C ASP A 176 12.07 46.56 90.23
N ILE A 177 10.84 46.73 90.72
CA ILE A 177 9.62 46.68 89.91
C ILE A 177 9.63 47.79 88.86
N GLU A 178 10.02 49.01 89.20
CA GLU A 178 10.07 50.14 88.27
C GLU A 178 11.12 49.93 87.18
N ASN A 179 12.28 49.36 87.52
CA ASN A 179 13.28 48.94 86.55
C ASN A 179 12.76 47.82 85.64
N ILE A 180 12.05 46.83 86.18
CA ILE A 180 11.42 45.76 85.38
C ILE A 180 10.39 46.36 84.42
N ILE A 181 9.52 47.26 84.89
CA ILE A 181 8.55 47.96 84.05
C ILE A 181 9.28 48.74 82.95
N GLN A 182 10.33 49.49 83.28
CA GLN A 182 11.10 50.26 82.30
C GLN A 182 11.75 49.36 81.25
N THR A 183 12.26 48.18 81.63
CA THR A 183 12.82 47.21 80.67
C THR A 183 11.74 46.59 79.78
N LEU A 184 10.56 46.28 80.33
CA LEU A 184 9.46 45.71 79.55
C LEU A 184 8.85 46.74 78.59
N VAL A 185 8.69 47.99 79.03
CA VAL A 185 8.21 49.11 78.19
C VAL A 185 9.25 49.49 77.13
N GLY A 186 10.55 49.36 77.41
CA GLY A 186 11.61 49.55 76.42
C GLY A 186 11.73 48.42 75.39
N PHE A 187 11.17 47.24 75.69
CA PHE A 187 11.13 46.08 74.79
C PHE A 187 9.81 45.95 74.02
N GLU A 188 8.79 46.77 74.33
CA GLU A 188 7.57 46.86 73.56
C GLU A 188 7.86 47.78 72.36
N PRO A 189 8.11 47.22 71.16
CA PRO A 189 8.38 48.04 69.99
C PRO A 189 7.09 48.80 69.70
N PRO A 190 7.16 50.04 69.16
CA PRO A 190 5.94 50.78 68.81
C PRO A 190 5.05 49.87 67.97
N ALA A 191 3.81 49.68 68.41
CA ALA A 191 2.86 48.68 67.90
C ALA A 191 2.68 48.71 66.37
N ASP A 192 3.09 49.80 65.71
CA ASP A 192 3.06 49.98 64.27
C ASP A 192 4.16 49.16 63.54
N THR A 193 5.36 49.00 64.11
CA THR A 193 6.49 48.32 63.43
C THR A 193 6.30 46.81 63.26
N HIS A 194 5.83 46.10 64.29
CA HIS A 194 5.55 44.66 64.18
C HIS A 194 4.31 44.35 63.36
N ARG A 195 3.38 45.30 63.25
CA ARG A 195 2.13 45.15 62.52
C ARG A 195 2.38 45.32 61.02
N GLU A 196 3.20 46.28 60.62
CA GLU A 196 3.65 46.46 59.24
C GLU A 196 4.49 45.28 58.73
N ASP A 197 5.40 44.72 59.54
CA ASP A 197 6.17 43.52 59.16
C ASP A 197 5.28 42.27 59.02
N SER A 198 4.27 42.13 59.89
CA SER A 198 3.30 41.03 59.83
C SER A 198 2.37 41.17 58.62
N ASP A 199 1.87 42.38 58.34
CA ASP A 199 1.02 42.68 57.19
C ASP A 199 1.79 42.52 55.88
N SER A 200 3.07 42.95 55.83
CA SER A 200 3.97 42.73 54.69
C SER A 200 4.22 41.23 54.43
N GLY A 201 4.39 40.44 55.49
CA GLY A 201 4.51 38.98 55.37
C GLY A 201 3.23 38.34 54.82
N ILE A 202 2.05 38.79 55.28
CA ILE A 202 0.75 38.32 54.78
C ILE A 202 0.59 38.65 53.29
N GLU A 203 0.93 39.86 52.86
CA GLU A 203 0.89 40.25 51.45
C GLU A 203 1.79 39.38 50.56
N GLU A 204 3.00 39.07 51.02
CA GLU A 204 3.92 38.17 50.29
C GLU A 204 3.35 36.76 50.18
N PHE A 205 2.79 36.21 51.26
CA PHE A 205 2.13 34.90 51.25
C PHE A 205 0.89 34.89 50.34
N GLU A 206 0.11 35.96 50.32
CA GLU A 206 -1.01 36.09 49.39
C GLU A 206 -0.57 36.13 47.93
N LEU A 207 0.48 36.90 47.63
CA LEU A 207 1.04 36.98 46.28
C LEU A 207 1.57 35.62 45.83
N ARG A 208 2.26 34.91 46.72
CA ARG A 208 2.75 33.55 46.47
C ARG A 208 1.61 32.55 46.32
N SER A 209 0.54 32.67 47.09
CA SER A 209 -0.68 31.86 46.95
C SER A 209 -1.37 32.12 45.61
N LYS A 210 -1.48 33.39 45.18
CA LYS A 210 -2.02 33.76 43.86
C LYS A 210 -1.17 33.18 42.73
N ARG A 211 0.16 33.23 42.85
CA ARG A 211 1.10 32.64 41.90
C ARG A 211 0.97 31.13 41.82
N ASN A 212 1.01 30.43 42.96
CA ASN A 212 0.83 28.98 43.02
C ASN A 212 -0.53 28.55 42.41
N LYS A 213 -1.59 29.32 42.66
CA LYS A 213 -2.91 29.08 42.05
C LYS A 213 -2.90 29.27 40.53
N ALA A 214 -2.13 30.22 40.01
CA ALA A 214 -1.99 30.40 38.56
C ALA A 214 -1.21 29.22 37.95
N GLU A 215 -0.09 28.83 38.57
CA GLU A 215 0.74 27.69 38.15
C GLU A 215 -0.07 26.37 38.18
N LEU A 216 -0.92 26.16 39.19
CA LEU A 216 -1.84 25.01 39.26
C LEU A 216 -2.81 24.95 38.07
N ARG A 217 -3.43 26.09 37.71
CA ARG A 217 -4.35 26.14 36.56
C ARG A 217 -3.64 25.85 35.24
N GLU A 218 -2.40 26.31 35.09
CA GLU A 218 -1.59 26.00 33.92
C GLU A 218 -1.29 24.51 33.84
N LEU A 219 -0.95 23.86 34.97
CA LEU A 219 -0.76 22.42 35.03
C LEU A 219 -2.05 21.65 34.67
N GLU A 220 -3.20 22.04 35.23
CA GLU A 220 -4.50 21.43 34.91
C GLU A 220 -4.85 21.55 33.42
N PHE A 221 -4.52 22.69 32.80
CA PHE A 221 -4.67 22.90 31.36
C PHE A 221 -3.79 21.93 30.56
N TRP A 222 -2.50 21.83 30.89
CA TRP A 222 -1.59 20.94 30.19
C TRP A 222 -1.91 19.46 30.41
N GLU A 223 -2.39 19.07 31.59
CA GLU A 223 -2.90 17.73 31.85
C GLU A 223 -4.10 17.40 30.97
N SER A 224 -5.03 18.35 30.81
CA SER A 224 -6.19 18.21 29.94
C SER A 224 -5.78 18.07 28.47
N GLU A 225 -4.86 18.93 28.00
CA GLU A 225 -4.37 18.90 26.62
C GLU A 225 -3.61 17.59 26.32
N LEU A 226 -2.81 17.12 27.27
CA LEU A 226 -2.11 15.85 27.18
C LEU A 226 -3.08 14.67 27.08
N GLU A 227 -4.17 14.70 27.84
CA GLU A 227 -5.19 13.65 27.80
C GLU A 227 -5.95 13.64 26.46
N ILE A 228 -6.27 14.81 25.91
CA ILE A 228 -6.86 14.93 24.56
C ILE A 228 -5.91 14.34 23.52
N GLU A 229 -4.63 14.71 23.55
CA GLU A 229 -3.62 14.19 22.63
C GLU A 229 -3.45 12.66 22.76
N ARG A 230 -3.49 12.11 23.97
CA ARG A 230 -3.47 10.65 24.19
C ARG A 230 -4.68 9.96 23.57
N GLN A 231 -5.88 10.52 23.74
CA GLN A 231 -7.11 9.98 23.16
C GLN A 231 -7.08 10.05 21.63
N MET A 232 -6.59 11.16 21.07
CA MET A 232 -6.41 11.31 19.62
C MET A 232 -5.38 10.33 19.07
N HIS A 233 -4.24 10.15 19.75
CA HIS A 233 -3.23 9.17 19.39
C HIS A 233 -3.79 7.74 19.46
N SER A 234 -4.54 7.41 20.50
CA SER A 234 -5.21 6.10 20.64
C SER A 234 -6.17 5.86 19.48
N GLY A 235 -7.03 6.83 19.16
CA GLY A 235 -7.98 6.74 18.04
C GLY A 235 -7.30 6.63 16.67
N LEU A 236 -6.18 7.31 16.45
CA LEU A 236 -5.37 7.16 15.24
C LEU A 236 -4.71 5.79 15.17
N THR A 237 -4.20 5.28 16.29
CA THR A 237 -3.59 3.95 16.38
C THR A 237 -4.61 2.85 16.07
N GLU A 238 -5.84 2.96 16.58
CA GLU A 238 -6.92 2.05 16.22
C GLU A 238 -7.26 2.10 14.74
N LYS A 239 -7.42 3.30 14.16
CA LYS A 239 -7.70 3.46 12.72
C LYS A 239 -6.57 2.87 11.88
N PHE A 240 -5.32 3.09 12.27
CA PHE A 240 -4.15 2.53 11.63
C PHE A 240 -4.17 0.99 11.68
N ASN A 241 -4.45 0.41 12.85
CA ASN A 241 -4.53 -1.05 13.00
C ASN A 241 -5.69 -1.63 12.17
N ARG A 242 -6.87 -1.00 12.16
CA ARG A 242 -7.99 -1.42 11.30
C ARG A 242 -7.63 -1.38 9.81
N LEU A 243 -6.92 -0.34 9.35
CA LEU A 243 -6.44 -0.27 7.97
C LEU A 243 -5.40 -1.35 7.69
N LYS A 244 -4.47 -1.59 8.61
CA LYS A 244 -3.47 -2.65 8.51
C LYS A 244 -4.12 -4.04 8.41
N ASP A 245 -5.17 -4.30 9.19
CA ASP A 245 -5.92 -5.55 9.15
C ASP A 245 -6.64 -5.74 7.81
N ARG A 246 -7.26 -4.66 7.30
CA ARG A 246 -7.90 -4.68 5.97
C ARG A 246 -6.89 -4.94 4.85
N VAL A 247 -5.70 -4.32 4.91
CA VAL A 247 -4.64 -4.57 3.93
C VAL A 247 -4.20 -6.03 3.98
N ARG A 248 -3.98 -6.59 5.16
CA ARG A 248 -3.64 -8.03 5.32
C ARG A 248 -4.72 -8.94 4.74
N ALA A 249 -6.00 -8.66 5.01
CA ALA A 249 -7.10 -9.44 4.44
C ALA A 249 -7.12 -9.38 2.91
N CYS A 250 -6.90 -8.19 2.31
CA CYS A 250 -6.79 -8.04 0.87
C CYS A 250 -5.56 -8.78 0.29
N GLU A 251 -4.42 -8.78 0.99
CA GLU A 251 -3.22 -9.53 0.58
C GLU A 251 -3.48 -11.04 0.60
N GLU A 252 -4.16 -11.56 1.63
CA GLU A 252 -4.55 -12.96 1.74
C GLU A 252 -5.53 -13.38 0.62
N GLU A 253 -6.54 -12.56 0.34
CA GLU A 253 -7.45 -12.78 -0.78
C GLU A 253 -6.72 -12.75 -2.13
N LEU A 254 -5.81 -11.79 -2.34
CA LEU A 254 -5.01 -11.71 -3.55
C LEU A 254 -4.17 -12.97 -3.75
N LEU A 255 -3.49 -13.45 -2.70
CA LEU A 255 -2.70 -14.68 -2.75
C LEU A 255 -3.56 -15.90 -3.07
N LEU A 256 -4.78 -15.98 -2.50
CA LEU A 256 -5.72 -17.04 -2.83
C LEU A 256 -6.12 -16.99 -4.31
N ARG A 257 -6.45 -15.82 -4.84
CA ARG A 257 -6.79 -15.64 -6.26
C ARG A 257 -5.61 -15.96 -7.17
N GLN A 258 -4.40 -15.56 -6.81
CA GLN A 258 -3.18 -15.90 -7.55
C GLN A 258 -2.97 -17.42 -7.64
N ARG A 259 -3.19 -18.16 -6.55
CA ARG A 259 -3.12 -19.63 -6.55
C ARG A 259 -4.19 -20.23 -7.46
N GLN A 260 -5.43 -19.74 -7.37
CA GLN A 260 -6.52 -20.19 -8.25
C GLN A 260 -6.20 -19.96 -9.74
N ILE A 261 -5.62 -18.81 -10.08
CA ILE A 261 -5.19 -18.52 -11.46
C ILE A 261 -4.10 -19.50 -11.89
N ALA A 262 -3.07 -19.73 -11.06
CA ALA A 262 -2.00 -20.67 -11.38
C ALA A 262 -2.51 -22.12 -11.56
N ASP A 263 -3.51 -22.53 -10.79
CA ASP A 263 -4.15 -23.85 -10.93
C ASP A 263 -4.92 -23.95 -12.25
N LEU A 264 -5.69 -22.92 -12.61
CA LEU A 264 -6.42 -22.87 -13.88
C LEU A 264 -5.47 -22.80 -15.08
N GLU A 265 -4.37 -22.06 -14.99
CA GLU A 265 -3.35 -21.99 -16.03
C GLU A 265 -2.71 -23.36 -16.28
N ARG A 266 -2.43 -24.12 -15.21
CA ARG A 266 -1.95 -25.50 -15.31
C ARG A 266 -2.97 -26.41 -15.99
N GLU A 267 -4.24 -26.35 -15.59
CA GLU A 267 -5.30 -27.15 -16.20
C GLU A 267 -5.47 -26.82 -17.69
N ILE A 268 -5.46 -25.53 -18.07
CA ILE A 268 -5.52 -25.11 -19.48
C ILE A 268 -4.33 -25.66 -20.26
N LEU A 269 -3.12 -25.62 -19.69
CA LEU A 269 -1.92 -26.14 -20.34
C LEU A 269 -2.02 -27.65 -20.54
N GLU A 270 -2.46 -28.40 -19.52
CA GLU A 270 -2.68 -29.84 -19.62
C GLU A 270 -3.73 -30.19 -20.68
N GLN A 271 -4.85 -29.46 -20.72
CA GLN A 271 -5.89 -29.66 -21.74
C GLN A 271 -5.37 -29.39 -23.15
N ARG A 272 -4.58 -28.33 -23.34
CA ARG A 272 -3.95 -28.02 -24.63
C ARG A 272 -2.95 -29.09 -25.05
N GLU A 273 -2.19 -29.66 -24.11
CA GLU A 273 -1.31 -30.77 -24.42
C GLU A 273 -2.07 -32.06 -24.74
N ARG A 274 -3.15 -32.37 -24.02
CA ARG A 274 -4.02 -33.52 -24.34
C ARG A 274 -4.61 -33.39 -25.74
N LEU A 275 -5.11 -32.19 -26.10
CA LEU A 275 -5.64 -31.93 -27.43
C LEU A 275 -4.56 -32.10 -28.50
N ARG A 276 -3.37 -31.49 -28.31
CA ARG A 276 -2.24 -31.66 -29.23
C ARG A 276 -1.86 -33.13 -29.42
N ARG A 277 -1.75 -33.90 -28.34
CA ARG A 277 -1.46 -35.34 -28.43
C ARG A 277 -2.53 -36.09 -29.23
N SER A 278 -3.81 -35.80 -29.00
CA SER A 278 -4.90 -36.42 -29.76
C SER A 278 -4.90 -36.03 -31.24
N GLU A 279 -4.58 -34.77 -31.57
CA GLU A 279 -4.44 -34.29 -32.94
C GLU A 279 -3.23 -34.94 -33.64
N ASP A 280 -2.10 -35.05 -32.95
CA ASP A 280 -0.89 -35.72 -33.44
C ASP A 280 -1.13 -37.21 -33.67
N GLU A 281 -1.79 -37.90 -32.73
CA GLU A 281 -2.19 -39.30 -32.87
C GLU A 281 -3.13 -39.48 -34.08
N ALA A 282 -4.16 -38.63 -34.21
CA ALA A 282 -5.08 -38.70 -35.34
C ALA A 282 -4.42 -38.35 -36.69
N ALA A 283 -3.42 -37.47 -36.68
CA ALA A 283 -2.63 -37.18 -37.87
C ALA A 283 -1.73 -38.37 -38.24
N GLN A 284 -1.10 -39.01 -37.24
CA GLN A 284 -0.28 -40.21 -37.45
C GLN A 284 -1.10 -41.38 -37.99
N THR A 285 -2.31 -41.63 -37.47
CA THR A 285 -3.17 -42.69 -38.00
C THR A 285 -3.57 -42.43 -39.45
N ARG A 286 -3.95 -41.19 -39.79
CA ARG A 286 -4.28 -40.83 -41.19
C ARG A 286 -3.07 -40.95 -42.12
N LEU A 287 -1.88 -40.58 -41.65
CA LEU A 287 -0.65 -40.77 -42.42
C LEU A 287 -0.37 -42.25 -42.67
N ALA A 288 -0.56 -43.11 -41.67
CA ALA A 288 -0.39 -44.55 -41.83
C ALA A 288 -1.42 -45.15 -42.81
N GLU A 289 -2.69 -44.75 -42.72
CA GLU A 289 -3.74 -45.16 -43.67
C GLU A 289 -3.40 -44.76 -45.11
N LEU A 290 -2.96 -43.51 -45.33
CA LEU A 290 -2.56 -43.03 -46.66
C LEU A 290 -1.30 -43.74 -47.17
N GLN A 291 -0.35 -44.06 -46.30
CA GLN A 291 0.83 -44.84 -46.67
C GLN A 291 0.46 -46.25 -47.11
N GLU A 292 -0.49 -46.89 -46.42
CA GLU A 292 -1.02 -48.19 -46.82
C GLU A 292 -1.74 -48.12 -48.17
N GLU A 293 -2.60 -47.12 -48.37
CA GLU A 293 -3.30 -46.88 -49.64
C GLU A 293 -2.33 -46.63 -50.81
N ILE A 294 -1.29 -45.82 -50.58
CA ILE A 294 -0.22 -45.61 -51.58
C ILE A 294 0.48 -46.92 -51.90
N SER A 295 0.86 -47.71 -50.89
CA SER A 295 1.54 -48.99 -51.11
C SER A 295 0.68 -49.99 -51.89
N PHE A 296 -0.64 -49.97 -51.65
CA PHE A 296 -1.60 -50.79 -52.38
C PHE A 296 -1.71 -50.34 -53.84
N LEU A 297 -1.84 -49.03 -54.09
CA LEU A 297 -1.89 -48.48 -55.45
C LEU A 297 -0.58 -48.71 -56.22
N GLU A 298 0.57 -48.67 -55.54
CA GLU A 298 1.87 -49.02 -56.14
C GLU A 298 1.89 -50.48 -56.61
N GLN A 299 1.36 -51.41 -55.80
CA GLN A 299 1.25 -52.82 -56.17
C GLN A 299 0.30 -53.02 -57.36
N GLU A 300 -0.89 -52.41 -57.33
CA GLU A 300 -1.83 -52.46 -58.46
C GLU A 300 -1.21 -51.89 -59.74
N TYR A 301 -0.48 -50.77 -59.64
CA TYR A 301 0.22 -50.17 -60.76
C TYR A 301 1.31 -51.09 -61.34
N GLU A 302 2.07 -51.79 -60.49
CA GLU A 302 3.03 -52.80 -60.93
C GLU A 302 2.36 -53.98 -61.65
N GLU A 303 1.20 -54.43 -61.19
CA GLU A 303 0.41 -55.47 -61.85
C GLU A 303 -0.09 -55.00 -63.23
N TYR A 304 -0.59 -53.77 -63.32
CA TYR A 304 -0.97 -53.18 -64.61
C TYR A 304 0.23 -53.07 -65.57
N ILE A 305 1.43 -52.72 -65.08
CA ILE A 305 2.65 -52.72 -65.90
C ILE A 305 2.95 -54.12 -66.41
N LYS A 306 2.87 -55.16 -65.57
CA LYS A 306 3.11 -56.55 -65.99
C LYS A 306 2.11 -56.99 -67.06
N SER A 307 0.81 -56.75 -66.84
CA SER A 307 -0.24 -57.05 -67.81
C SER A 307 -0.05 -56.30 -69.13
N THR A 308 0.35 -55.03 -69.09
CA THR A 308 0.65 -54.25 -70.30
C THR A 308 1.82 -54.86 -71.06
N LYS A 309 2.91 -55.26 -70.39
CA LYS A 309 4.05 -55.93 -71.03
C LYS A 309 3.68 -57.27 -71.64
N GLU A 310 2.82 -58.04 -70.98
CA GLU A 310 2.33 -59.32 -71.49
C GLU A 310 1.53 -59.11 -72.77
N THR A 311 0.55 -58.20 -72.76
CA THR A 311 -0.24 -57.86 -73.94
C THR A 311 0.62 -57.27 -75.08
N GLU A 312 1.62 -56.44 -74.78
CA GLU A 312 2.60 -55.97 -75.78
C GLU A 312 3.38 -57.14 -76.39
N SER A 313 3.80 -58.13 -75.59
CA SER A 313 4.51 -59.31 -76.08
C SER A 313 3.62 -60.21 -76.95
N GLU A 314 2.33 -60.33 -76.61
CA GLU A 314 1.35 -61.05 -77.41
C GLU A 314 1.07 -60.34 -78.74
N LEU A 315 0.91 -59.01 -78.70
CA LEU A 315 0.79 -58.19 -79.91
C LEU A 315 2.02 -58.33 -80.81
N ALA A 316 3.23 -58.36 -80.23
CA ALA A 316 4.46 -58.58 -80.99
C ALA A 316 4.50 -59.96 -81.65
N ARG A 317 4.08 -61.03 -80.95
CA ARG A 317 3.97 -62.38 -81.51
C ARG A 317 2.94 -62.47 -82.63
N LEU A 318 1.76 -61.87 -82.46
CA LEU A 318 0.71 -61.83 -83.48
C LEU A 318 1.17 -61.05 -84.71
N ASN A 319 1.84 -59.91 -84.52
CA ASN A 319 2.43 -59.15 -85.61
C ASN A 319 3.47 -59.97 -86.38
N GLN A 320 4.38 -60.66 -85.69
CA GLN A 320 5.35 -61.54 -86.34
C GLN A 320 4.66 -62.65 -87.14
N SER A 321 3.67 -63.33 -86.55
CA SER A 321 2.91 -64.36 -87.27
C SER A 321 2.18 -63.80 -88.48
N LEU A 322 1.69 -62.57 -88.42
CA LEU A 322 1.02 -61.90 -89.53
C LEU A 322 2.01 -61.50 -90.63
N GLU A 323 3.22 -61.06 -90.27
CA GLU A 323 4.32 -60.83 -91.21
C GLU A 323 4.76 -62.13 -91.90
N ASP A 324 4.90 -63.23 -91.15
CA ASP A 324 5.22 -64.54 -91.69
C ASP A 324 4.13 -65.00 -92.69
N LYS A 325 2.85 -64.84 -92.33
CA LYS A 325 1.71 -65.14 -93.22
C LYS A 325 1.70 -64.27 -94.47
N ARG A 326 2.01 -62.98 -94.36
CA ARG A 326 2.17 -62.09 -95.52
C ARG A 326 3.33 -62.50 -96.41
N ALA A 327 4.45 -62.96 -95.83
CA ALA A 327 5.59 -63.46 -96.58
C ALA A 327 5.26 -64.78 -97.30
N GLU A 328 4.53 -65.69 -96.64
CA GLU A 328 3.98 -66.91 -97.26
C GLU A 328 3.01 -66.56 -98.41
N GLU A 329 2.09 -65.62 -98.20
CA GLU A 329 1.18 -65.12 -99.24
C GLU A 329 1.97 -64.55 -100.43
N MET A 330 2.97 -63.70 -100.20
CA MET A 330 3.84 -63.20 -101.28
C MET A 330 4.57 -64.33 -102.01
N ARG A 331 5.07 -65.33 -101.29
CA ARG A 331 5.74 -66.50 -101.90
C ARG A 331 4.77 -67.30 -102.78
N LEU A 332 3.54 -67.51 -102.30
CA LEU A 332 2.48 -68.19 -103.06
C LEU A 332 2.05 -67.37 -104.28
N VAL A 333 1.99 -66.04 -104.17
CA VAL A 333 1.74 -65.13 -105.31
C VAL A 333 2.87 -65.24 -106.33
N ASP A 334 4.13 -65.28 -105.89
CA ASP A 334 5.29 -65.48 -106.77
C ASP A 334 5.31 -66.88 -107.41
N ASP A 335 4.97 -67.93 -106.65
CA ASP A 335 4.80 -69.30 -107.15
C ASP A 335 3.71 -69.33 -108.23
N LEU A 336 2.54 -68.75 -107.96
CA LEU A 336 1.42 -68.63 -108.90
C LEU A 336 1.80 -67.82 -110.14
N ALA A 337 2.53 -66.71 -109.98
CA ALA A 337 3.02 -65.90 -111.10
C ALA A 337 4.00 -66.71 -111.98
N ARG A 338 4.92 -67.47 -111.37
CA ARG A 338 5.83 -68.37 -112.09
C ARG A 338 5.09 -69.49 -112.82
N GLU A 339 4.08 -70.09 -112.19
CA GLU A 339 3.27 -71.13 -112.81
C GLU A 339 2.40 -70.59 -113.95
N ASN A 340 1.82 -69.40 -113.79
CA ASN A 340 1.15 -68.67 -114.87
C ASN A 340 2.10 -68.40 -116.05
N MET A 341 3.34 -68.00 -115.79
CA MET A 341 4.36 -67.81 -116.85
C MET A 341 4.80 -69.12 -117.51
N ARG A 342 4.80 -70.24 -116.79
CA ARG A 342 5.02 -71.58 -117.36
C ARG A 342 3.86 -72.04 -118.23
N GLY A 343 2.62 -71.84 -117.77
CA GLY A 343 1.41 -72.09 -118.56
C GLY A 343 1.36 -71.23 -119.83
N PHE A 344 1.93 -70.03 -119.79
CA PHE A 344 2.05 -69.17 -120.97
C PHE A 344 3.13 -69.66 -121.97
N ASN A 345 4.21 -70.29 -121.50
CA ASN A 345 5.29 -70.80 -122.36
C ASN A 345 5.01 -72.19 -122.97
N GLU A 346 3.95 -72.89 -122.56
CA GLU A 346 3.55 -74.22 -123.08
C GLU A 346 2.43 -74.19 -124.13
N THR A 347 2.06 -73.04 -124.71
CA THR A 347 1.11 -73.02 -125.85
C THR A 347 1.60 -72.21 -127.05
N PRO A 348 1.61 -72.79 -128.28
CA PRO A 348 1.58 -72.00 -129.49
C PRO A 348 0.14 -71.66 -129.91
N LYS A 349 0.03 -70.43 -130.39
CA LYS A 349 -1.07 -69.67 -131.02
C LYS A 349 -2.03 -70.43 -131.97
N SER A 350 -3.34 -70.14 -131.85
CA SER A 350 -4.24 -69.58 -132.91
C SER A 350 -5.63 -69.30 -132.27
N ALA A 351 -6.15 -68.07 -132.18
CA ALA A 351 -6.92 -67.31 -133.19
C ALA A 351 -8.07 -68.13 -133.82
N GLY A 352 -9.35 -67.75 -133.85
CA GLY A 352 -10.08 -66.53 -133.44
C GLY A 352 -11.58 -66.65 -133.82
N GLU A 353 -12.36 -65.64 -133.41
CA GLU A 353 -13.65 -65.17 -133.99
C GLU A 353 -14.89 -66.09 -133.91
N GLU A 354 -16.14 -65.67 -133.70
CA GLU A 354 -16.84 -64.39 -133.47
C GLU A 354 -18.29 -64.75 -133.00
N GLY A 355 -19.02 -63.84 -132.34
CA GLY A 355 -20.46 -64.04 -132.10
C GLY A 355 -21.10 -63.08 -131.10
N SER A 356 -21.91 -62.17 -131.62
CA SER A 356 -22.41 -60.94 -131.00
C SER A 356 -23.86 -61.02 -130.48
N LEU A 357 -24.18 -60.15 -129.50
CA LEU A 357 -25.47 -59.51 -129.15
C LEU A 357 -26.60 -60.28 -128.39
N LEU A 358 -26.96 -59.77 -127.18
CA LEU A 358 -28.24 -59.09 -126.83
C LEU A 358 -28.46 -58.97 -125.28
N THR A 359 -28.39 -57.74 -124.75
CA THR A 359 -29.37 -56.99 -123.90
C THR A 359 -30.30 -57.77 -122.92
N SER A 360 -30.49 -57.42 -121.64
CA SER A 360 -31.11 -56.16 -121.15
C SER A 360 -31.08 -55.97 -119.60
N THR A 361 -30.82 -54.72 -119.18
CA THR A 361 -31.45 -53.88 -118.12
C THR A 361 -31.54 -54.25 -116.63
N GLY A 362 -31.09 -53.28 -115.81
CA GLY A 362 -31.53 -52.96 -114.44
C GLY A 362 -30.38 -52.98 -113.43
N GLY A 363 -29.90 -51.90 -112.81
CA GLY A 363 -30.38 -50.54 -112.63
C GLY A 363 -29.97 -50.05 -111.23
N HIS A 364 -29.21 -48.96 -111.16
CA HIS A 364 -28.96 -48.06 -110.01
C HIS A 364 -28.07 -48.58 -108.84
N SER A 365 -27.19 -47.83 -108.20
CA SER A 365 -26.84 -46.40 -108.29
C SER A 365 -25.42 -46.13 -107.77
N THR A 366 -24.85 -45.05 -108.28
CA THR A 366 -23.48 -44.52 -108.14
C THR A 366 -23.16 -43.87 -106.78
N GLN A 367 -21.91 -43.96 -106.32
CA GLN A 367 -21.02 -42.82 -105.97
C GLN A 367 -19.72 -43.35 -105.32
N SER A 368 -18.58 -43.26 -106.01
CA SER A 368 -17.67 -42.11 -106.09
C SER A 368 -16.58 -42.15 -105.01
N MET A 369 -15.39 -42.54 -105.43
CA MET A 369 -14.14 -42.22 -104.73
C MET A 369 -13.98 -40.70 -104.62
N ALA A 370 -13.76 -40.21 -103.40
CA ALA A 370 -13.09 -38.95 -103.14
C ALA A 370 -12.28 -39.05 -101.85
N ARG A 371 -11.02 -38.59 -101.94
CA ARG A 371 -10.08 -38.33 -100.82
C ARG A 371 -10.76 -37.66 -99.62
N PRO A 372 -10.15 -37.80 -98.43
CA PRO A 372 -10.04 -36.65 -97.53
C PRO A 372 -8.59 -36.22 -97.32
N LEU A 373 -8.38 -34.91 -97.48
CA LEU A 373 -7.29 -34.17 -96.87
C LEU A 373 -7.42 -34.20 -95.34
N ARG A 374 -6.25 -34.11 -94.68
CA ARG A 374 -6.02 -33.64 -93.31
C ARG A 374 -7.15 -32.80 -92.70
N GLN A 375 -7.68 -33.25 -91.58
CA GLN A 375 -8.03 -32.37 -90.46
C GLN A 375 -7.50 -32.97 -89.16
N ARG A 376 -6.72 -32.15 -88.46
CA ARG A 376 -6.27 -32.31 -87.08
C ARG A 376 -7.52 -32.24 -86.20
N ALA A 377 -7.90 -33.35 -85.59
CA ALA A 377 -8.86 -33.38 -84.50
C ALA A 377 -8.07 -33.53 -83.20
N GLU A 378 -8.17 -32.50 -82.36
CA GLU A 378 -7.71 -32.52 -80.99
C GLU A 378 -8.56 -33.54 -80.22
N SER A 379 -7.94 -34.60 -79.73
CA SER A 379 -8.58 -35.55 -78.83
C SER A 379 -8.68 -34.91 -77.44
N THR A 380 -9.89 -34.54 -77.07
CA THR A 380 -10.26 -34.25 -75.68
C THR A 380 -10.12 -35.51 -74.82
N PRO A 381 -9.64 -35.41 -73.57
CA PRO A 381 -9.54 -36.54 -72.67
C PRO A 381 -10.95 -36.92 -72.16
N THR A 382 -11.30 -38.20 -72.27
CA THR A 382 -12.51 -38.76 -71.69
C THR A 382 -12.35 -38.78 -70.16
N GLU A 383 -13.17 -37.95 -69.50
CA GLU A 383 -13.35 -37.92 -68.05
C GLU A 383 -13.87 -39.28 -67.55
N MET A 384 -13.04 -40.01 -66.81
CA MET A 384 -13.48 -41.08 -65.94
C MET A 384 -13.94 -40.46 -64.62
N TYR A 385 -15.25 -40.46 -64.39
CA TYR A 385 -15.85 -40.09 -63.11
C TYR A 385 -15.38 -41.03 -62.00
N ALA A 386 -14.38 -40.60 -61.23
CA ALA A 386 -14.09 -41.15 -59.91
C ALA A 386 -15.05 -40.49 -58.91
N THR A 387 -16.02 -41.25 -58.43
CA THR A 387 -16.83 -40.91 -57.25
C THR A 387 -15.97 -41.01 -55.99
N PHE A 388 -15.45 -39.88 -55.52
CA PHE A 388 -14.96 -39.70 -54.14
C PHE A 388 -15.61 -38.45 -53.53
N PRO A 389 -15.93 -38.46 -52.21
CA PRO A 389 -16.68 -37.39 -51.58
C PRO A 389 -15.75 -36.23 -51.21
N PHE A 390 -15.79 -35.15 -51.99
CA PHE A 390 -15.20 -33.88 -51.56
C PHE A 390 -16.00 -33.31 -50.37
N ARG A 391 -15.40 -33.33 -49.17
CA ARG A 391 -15.81 -32.42 -48.09
C ARG A 391 -15.49 -30.99 -48.52
N ARG A 392 -16.51 -30.14 -48.50
CA ARG A 392 -16.45 -28.70 -48.78
C ARG A 392 -15.27 -28.03 -48.07
N LEU A 393 -14.40 -27.41 -48.85
CA LEU A 393 -13.55 -26.31 -48.39
C LEU A 393 -14.47 -25.16 -47.93
N ILE A 394 -14.34 -24.78 -46.66
CA ILE A 394 -15.04 -23.65 -46.07
C ILE A 394 -14.33 -22.38 -46.55
N SER A 395 -15.07 -21.57 -47.32
CA SER A 395 -14.68 -20.25 -47.79
C SER A 395 -14.42 -19.30 -46.61
N ALA A 396 -13.24 -18.69 -46.59
CA ALA A 396 -12.88 -17.60 -45.68
C ALA A 396 -13.52 -16.29 -46.15
N ARG A 397 -14.80 -16.08 -45.85
CA ARG A 397 -15.49 -14.78 -45.86
C ARG A 397 -16.76 -14.93 -45.01
N ASN A 398 -16.68 -14.57 -43.74
CA ASN A 398 -17.81 -14.15 -42.88
C ASN A 398 -17.24 -13.57 -41.58
N LEU A 399 -16.64 -12.38 -41.68
CA LEU A 399 -16.64 -11.42 -40.58
C LEU A 399 -17.91 -10.60 -40.75
N THR A 400 -18.97 -10.94 -40.01
CA THR A 400 -20.03 -10.03 -39.55
C THR A 400 -21.13 -10.85 -38.90
N ILE A 401 -21.40 -10.52 -37.63
CA ILE A 401 -22.64 -10.63 -36.83
C ILE A 401 -22.23 -11.13 -35.44
N ALA A 402 -21.87 -10.17 -34.59
CA ALA A 402 -21.92 -10.33 -33.15
C ALA A 402 -23.40 -10.27 -32.74
N GLU A 403 -23.89 -11.27 -32.02
CA GLU A 403 -25.17 -11.16 -31.32
C GLU A 403 -25.03 -10.20 -30.13
N PRO A 404 -26.05 -9.38 -29.83
CA PRO A 404 -26.03 -8.47 -28.71
C PRO A 404 -26.28 -9.26 -27.42
N SER A 405 -25.23 -9.53 -26.66
CA SER A 405 -25.39 -9.88 -25.24
C SER A 405 -25.88 -8.63 -24.51
N GLY A 406 -27.18 -8.60 -24.22
CA GLY A 406 -27.75 -7.66 -23.27
C GLY A 406 -27.16 -7.92 -21.90
N ASP A 407 -26.25 -7.02 -21.48
CA ASP A 407 -26.10 -6.46 -20.13
C ASP A 407 -24.68 -5.93 -19.99
N ASN A 408 -24.50 -4.66 -20.38
CA ASN A 408 -23.36 -3.86 -19.97
C ASN A 408 -23.83 -2.41 -19.71
N PRO A 409 -23.98 -1.97 -18.45
CA PRO A 409 -24.47 -0.63 -18.15
C PRO A 409 -23.42 0.48 -18.24
N GLU A 410 -22.14 0.21 -18.49
CA GLU A 410 -21.13 1.28 -18.58
C GLU A 410 -20.25 1.15 -19.82
N GLY A 411 -20.46 2.09 -20.76
CA GLY A 411 -19.75 2.17 -22.02
C GLY A 411 -18.35 2.74 -21.87
N VAL A 412 -17.35 1.96 -22.31
CA VAL A 412 -16.03 2.46 -22.68
C VAL A 412 -15.54 1.61 -23.86
N PHE A 413 -15.39 2.24 -25.03
CA PHE A 413 -14.68 1.67 -26.17
C PHE A 413 -13.33 2.37 -26.29
N VAL A 414 -12.25 1.60 -26.45
CA VAL A 414 -10.94 2.04 -26.97
C VAL A 414 -10.73 1.36 -28.31
#